data_AF-A0A5B9M5U1-F1
#
_entry.id   AF-A0A5B9M5U1-F1
#
_cell.length_a   1.000
_cell.length_b   1.000
_cell.length_c   1.000
_cell.angle_alpha   90.00
_cell.angle_beta   90.00
_cell.angle_gamma   90.00
#
_symmetry.space_group_name_H-M   'P 1'
#
loop_
_entity.id
_entity.type
_entity.pdbx_description
1 polymer ?
#
loop_
_entity_poly.entity_id
_entity_poly.type
_entity_poly.pdbx_seq_one_letter_code
_entity_poly.pdbx_strand_id
1 'polypeptide(L)' 'MFTGPIIFGFLLGFILGSRIRDDEFPASTYIVLLLVLILVAWNIGPFPYYTDIPIATGFAAAAAGIVVGKLLLGR' A
#
# COMPACT_ATOMS: atom_id res chain seq x y z
N MET A 1 17.04 -9.14 -0.54
CA MET A 1 15.60 -8.98 -0.29
C MET A 1 15.32 -8.88 1.19
N PHE A 2 14.99 -7.68 1.65
CA PHE A 2 14.64 -7.44 3.05
C PHE A 2 13.14 -7.68 3.23
N THR A 3 12.78 -8.72 3.97
CA THR A 3 11.38 -9.14 4.12
C THR A 3 10.60 -8.26 5.11
N GLY A 4 11.28 -7.66 6.09
CA GLY A 4 10.65 -6.80 7.10
C GLY A 4 9.78 -5.69 6.52
N PRO A 5 10.30 -4.82 5.64
CA PRO A 5 9.55 -3.75 4.98
C PRO A 5 8.32 -4.26 4.24
N ILE A 6 8.41 -5.43 3.60
CA ILE A 6 7.31 -6.04 2.86
C ILE A 6 6.21 -6.48 3.83
N ILE A 7 6.58 -7.21 4.89
CA ILE A 7 5.62 -7.71 5.89
C ILE A 7 4.96 -6.54 6.62
N PHE A 8 5.74 -5.60 7.15
CA PHE A 8 5.21 -4.47 7.90
C PHE A 8 4.44 -3.49 7.01
N GLY A 9 4.92 -3.25 5.78
CA GLY A 9 4.19 -2.48 4.79
C GLY A 9 2.82 -3.10 4.53
N PHE A 10 2.77 -4.40 4.23
CA PHE A 10 1.52 -5.11 4.01
C PHE A 10 0.59 -5.06 5.23
N LEU A 11 1.08 -5.33 6.44
CA LEU A 11 0.25 -5.31 7.65
C LEU A 11 -0.33 -3.93 7.93
N LEU A 12 0.46 -2.87 7.84
CA LEU A 12 -0.01 -1.51 8.04
C LEU A 12 -1.03 -1.11 6.97
N GLY A 13 -0.74 -1.44 5.71
CA GLY A 13 -1.67 -1.23 4.60
C GLY A 13 -2.97 -1.99 4.81
N PHE A 14 -2.90 -3.25 5.24
CA PHE A 14 -4.06 -4.10 5.52
C PHE A 14 -4.93 -3.54 6.64
N ILE A 15 -4.33 -3.09 7.73
CA ILE A 15 -5.06 -2.42 8.82
C ILE A 15 -5.76 -1.18 8.28
N LEU A 16 -5.06 -0.34 7.50
CA LEU A 16 -5.64 0.87 6.92
C LEU A 16 -6.82 0.54 5.99
N GLY A 17 -6.63 -0.42 5.08
CA GLY A 17 -7.64 -0.89 4.14
C GLY A 17 -8.87 -1.46 4.82
N SER A 18 -8.69 -2.19 5.93
CA SER A 18 -9.80 -2.75 6.71
C SER A 18 -10.73 -1.70 7.33
N ARG A 19 -10.26 -0.44 7.45
CA ARG A 19 -11.04 0.68 7.99
C ARG A 19 -11.72 1.52 6.92
N ILE A 20 -11.47 1.24 5.65
CA ILE A 20 -12.11 1.92 4.53
C ILE A 20 -13.50 1.34 4.34
N ARG A 21 -14.53 2.18 4.50
CA ARG A 21 -15.94 1.81 4.32
C ARG A 21 -16.46 2.31 2.98
N ASP A 22 -17.38 1.56 2.38
CA ASP A 22 -17.91 1.83 1.03
C ASP A 22 -18.94 2.97 1.01
N ASP A 23 -19.50 3.34 2.16
CA ASP A 23 -20.49 4.41 2.31
C ASP A 23 -19.88 5.82 2.35
N GLU A 24 -18.59 5.93 2.66
CA GLU A 24 -17.91 7.23 2.84
C GLU A 24 -17.19 7.74 1.59
N PHE A 25 -16.73 6.86 0.68
CA PHE A 25 -15.94 7.27 -0.47
C PHE A 25 -16.31 6.56 -1.77
N PRO A 26 -16.46 7.30 -2.90
CA PRO A 26 -16.70 6.68 -4.20
C PRO A 26 -15.48 5.88 -4.66
N ALA A 27 -15.72 4.87 -5.50
CA ALA A 27 -14.68 3.98 -6.02
C ALA A 27 -13.50 4.73 -6.68
N SER A 28 -13.78 5.89 -7.29
CA SER A 28 -12.78 6.78 -7.90
C SER A 28 -11.72 7.25 -6.91
N THR A 29 -12.08 7.48 -5.64
CA THR A 29 -11.14 7.91 -4.60
C THR A 29 -10.05 6.87 -4.37
N TYR A 30 -10.39 5.58 -4.41
CA TYR A 30 -9.42 4.50 -4.23
C TYR A 30 -8.48 4.37 -5.40
N ILE A 31 -8.96 4.62 -6.63
CA ILE A 31 -8.13 4.65 -7.83
C ILE A 31 -7.09 5.77 -7.70
N VAL A 32 -7.51 6.96 -7.29
CA VAL A 32 -6.60 8.10 -7.07
C VAL A 32 -5.58 7.78 -5.97
N LEU A 33 -6.03 7.22 -4.85
CA LEU A 33 -5.17 6.85 -3.72
C LEU A 33 -4.12 5.81 -4.13
N LEU A 34 -4.50 4.81 -4.93
CA LEU A 34 -3.60 3.79 -5.45
C LEU A 34 -2.55 4.39 -6.41
N LEU A 35 -2.95 5.31 -7.28
CA LEU A 35 -2.02 6.03 -8.17
C LEU A 35 -1.01 6.87 -7.39
N VAL A 36 -1.47 7.60 -6.36
CA VAL A 36 -0.59 8.40 -5.49
C VAL A 36 0.40 7.50 -4.75
N LEU A 37 -0.05 6.36 -4.21
CA LEU A 37 0.84 5.39 -3.55
C LEU A 37 1.94 4.87 -4.49
N ILE A 38 1.61 4.56 -5.74
CA ILE A 38 2.60 4.13 -6.74
C ILE A 38 3.60 5.25 -7.03
N LEU A 39 3.13 6.48 -7.24
CA LEU A 39 4.01 7.64 -7.50
C LEU A 39 4.95 7.93 -6.33
N VAL A 40 4.45 7.85 -5.10
CA VAL A 40 5.25 8.02 -3.89
C VAL A 40 6.27 6.90 -3.77
N ALA A 41 5.87 5.64 -3.99
CA ALA A 41 6.78 4.50 -3.95
C ALA A 41 7.92 4.61 -4.99
N TRP A 42 7.61 5.15 -6.16
CA TRP A 42 8.59 5.42 -7.22
C TRP A 42 9.56 6.55 -6.85
N ASN A 43 9.06 7.66 -6.30
CA ASN A 43 9.90 8.81 -5.92
C ASN A 43 10.78 8.53 -4.70
N ILE A 44 10.29 7.73 -3.74
CA ILE A 44 11.11 7.25 -2.61
C ILE A 44 12.19 6.29 -3.11
N GLY A 45 11.87 5.49 -4.14
CA GLY A 45 12.76 4.50 -4.71
C GLY A 45 13.24 3.49 -3.65
N PRO A 46 14.47 2.98 -3.75
CA PRO A 46 15.00 1.94 -2.86
C PRO A 46 15.34 2.39 -1.41
N PHE A 47 14.91 3.57 -0.97
CA PHE A 47 15.27 4.12 0.34
C PHE A 47 14.86 3.21 1.52
N PRO A 48 15.68 3.06 2.59
CA PRO A 48 17.03 3.61 2.74
C PRO A 48 18.15 2.72 2.18
N TYR A 49 17.95 1.39 1.99
CA TYR A 49 19.04 0.46 1.64
C TYR A 49 18.62 -0.76 0.79
N TYR A 50 17.49 -0.73 0.07
CA TYR A 50 16.97 -1.91 -0.64
C TYR A 50 17.49 -1.98 -2.08
N THR A 51 18.29 -2.97 -2.45
CA THR A 51 18.81 -3.10 -3.83
C THR A 51 17.96 -4.00 -4.73
N ASP A 52 16.80 -4.46 -4.23
CA ASP A 52 16.03 -5.54 -4.84
C ASP A 52 15.31 -5.08 -6.13
N ILE A 53 14.55 -3.98 -6.05
CA ILE A 53 13.81 -3.37 -7.16
C ILE A 53 13.88 -1.84 -7.02
N PRO A 54 13.75 -1.06 -8.11
CA PRO A 54 13.89 0.40 -8.09
C PRO A 54 12.73 1.15 -7.39
N ILE A 55 11.86 0.44 -6.69
CA ILE A 55 10.65 0.96 -6.06
C ILE A 55 10.68 0.58 -4.58
N ALA A 56 10.15 1.43 -3.71
CA ALA A 56 10.01 1.14 -2.29
C ALA A 56 9.12 -0.10 -2.06
N THR A 57 9.75 -1.26 -1.84
CA THR A 57 9.08 -2.57 -1.68
C THR A 57 8.06 -2.58 -0.55
N GLY A 58 8.36 -1.90 0.57
CA GLY A 58 7.42 -1.75 1.69
C GLY A 58 6.19 -0.92 1.34
N PHE A 59 6.34 0.12 0.51
CA PHE A 59 5.22 0.93 0.02
C PHE A 59 4.36 0.16 -0.98
N ALA A 60 4.98 -0.60 -1.89
CA ALA A 60 4.27 -1.49 -2.80
C ALA A 60 3.48 -2.56 -2.02
N ALA A 61 4.08 -3.15 -0.99
CA ALA A 61 3.42 -4.09 -0.11
C ALA A 61 2.26 -3.46 0.68
N ALA A 62 2.42 -2.21 1.13
CA ALA A 62 1.35 -1.45 1.78
C ALA A 62 0.17 -1.18 0.84
N ALA A 63 0.42 -0.82 -0.42
CA ALA A 63 -0.64 -0.66 -1.42
C ALA A 63 -1.42 -1.96 -1.62
N ALA A 64 -0.73 -3.11 -1.73
CA ALA A 64 -1.37 -4.41 -1.79
C ALA A 64 -2.18 -4.72 -0.51
N GLY A 65 -1.62 -4.41 0.67
CA GLY A 65 -2.30 -4.53 1.95
C GLY A 65 -3.61 -3.75 1.99
N ILE A 66 -3.62 -2.49 1.55
CA ILE A 66 -4.84 -1.65 1.52
C ILE A 66 -5.93 -2.29 0.68
N VAL A 67 -5.59 -2.76 -0.52
CA VAL A 67 -6.56 -3.42 -1.41
C VAL A 67 -7.12 -4.68 -0.76
N VAL A 68 -6.27 -5.54 -0.21
CA VAL A 68 -6.69 -6.80 0.43
C VAL A 68 -7.51 -6.53 1.70
N GLY A 69 -7.09 -5.58 2.54
CA GLY A 69 -7.79 -5.19 3.77
C GLY A 69 -9.18 -4.65 3.51
N LYS A 70 -9.31 -3.79 2.49
CA LYS A 70 -10.60 -3.28 2.03
C LYS A 70 -11.50 -4.41 1.52
N LEU A 71 -10.98 -5.27 0.63
CA LEU A 71 -11.77 -6.36 0.05
C LEU A 71 -12.29 -7.37 1.09
N LEU A 72 -11.48 -7.67 2.11
CA LEU A 72 -11.85 -8.67 3.11
C LEU A 72 -12.71 -8.10 4.24
N LEU A 73 -12.40 -6.90 4.72
CA LEU A 73 -12.93 -6.35 5.97
C LEU A 73 -13.56 -4.94 5.82
N GLY A 74 -13.31 -4.23 4.73
CA GLY A 74 -13.92 -2.94 4.42
C GLY A 74 -15.37 -3.12 4.00
N ARG A 75 -16.26 -3.16 4.99
CA ARG A 75 -17.71 -3.27 4.85
C ARG A 75 -18.39 -2.15 5.64
#